data_AF-T0JIM7-F1
#
_entry.id   AF-T0JIM7-F1
#
_cell.length_a   1.000
_cell.length_b   1.000
_cell.length_c   1.000
_cell.angle_alpha   90.00
_cell.angle_beta   90.00
_cell.angle_gamma   90.00
#
_symmetry.space_group_name_H-M   'P 1'
#
loop_
_entity.id
_entity.type
_entity.pdbx_description
1 polymer ?
#
loop_
_entity_poly.entity_id
_entity_poly.type
_entity_poly.pdbx_seq_one_letter_code
_entity_poly.pdbx_strand_id
1 'polypeptide(L)'
;MPWMDAINNGDDVILEADEWVNKSSGRGSFILKIIDSNQKEKIVIEWPYAYFGMQSYEDVFRRLFPWADIHIDDDFYYDYEVDEYKKSNCPYDNETGEYLYFDHEEFEEWRNELPDIRAYSNSSGEVDHYRLKLTLNRIGEIFLELDNFLETESFYNLNENDIK
;
A
#
# COMPACT_ATOMS: atom_id res chain seq x y z
N MET A 1 -3.04 -13.44 13.48
CA MET A 1 -1.79 -12.75 13.01
C MET A 1 -1.92 -11.22 13.15
N PRO A 2 -1.00 -10.49 13.80
CA PRO A 2 -1.29 -9.15 14.33
C PRO A 2 -1.83 -8.10 13.35
N TRP A 3 -1.36 -8.09 12.09
CA TRP A 3 -1.83 -7.14 11.08
C TRP A 3 -3.11 -7.60 10.38
N MET A 4 -3.30 -8.90 10.14
CA MET A 4 -4.55 -9.41 9.57
C MET A 4 -5.70 -9.23 10.57
N ASP A 5 -5.44 -9.48 11.85
CA ASP A 5 -6.41 -9.26 12.93
C ASP A 5 -6.75 -7.77 13.05
N ALA A 6 -5.77 -6.88 12.86
CA ALA A 6 -5.98 -5.44 12.88
C ALA A 6 -6.96 -4.99 11.77
N ILE A 7 -6.78 -5.46 10.54
CA ILE A 7 -7.73 -5.17 9.44
C ILE A 7 -9.13 -5.67 9.80
N ASN A 8 -9.24 -6.90 10.34
CA ASN A 8 -10.52 -7.46 10.74
C ASN A 8 -11.21 -6.68 11.89
N ASN A 9 -10.42 -5.97 12.71
CA ASN A 9 -10.91 -5.08 13.77
C ASN A 9 -11.21 -3.65 13.29
N GLY A 10 -10.97 -3.34 12.00
CA GLY A 10 -11.20 -2.03 11.42
C GLY A 10 -10.03 -1.05 11.55
N ASP A 11 -8.85 -1.53 11.94
CA ASP A 11 -7.61 -0.74 11.90
C ASP A 11 -7.00 -0.76 10.49
N ASP A 12 -6.25 0.28 10.16
CA ASP A 12 -5.60 0.38 8.86
C ASP A 12 -4.21 -0.29 8.88
N VAL A 13 -3.91 -1.06 7.83
CA VAL A 13 -2.57 -1.61 7.60
C VAL A 13 -1.95 -0.91 6.40
N ILE A 14 -0.87 -0.19 6.66
CA ILE A 14 -0.17 0.62 5.66
C ILE A 14 1.23 0.04 5.42
N LEU A 15 1.58 -0.10 4.14
CA LEU A 15 2.92 -0.39 3.67
C LEU A 15 3.54 0.89 3.11
N GLU A 16 4.63 1.34 3.70
CA GLU A 16 5.51 2.36 3.13
C GLU A 16 6.73 1.68 2.51
N ALA A 17 7.12 2.11 1.33
CA ALA A 17 8.30 1.55 0.66
C ALA A 17 9.06 2.60 -0.15
N ASP A 18 10.39 2.45 -0.18
CA ASP A 18 11.26 3.21 -1.08
C ASP A 18 11.88 2.26 -2.10
N GLU A 19 11.85 2.64 -3.38
CA GLU A 19 12.48 1.92 -4.49
C GLU A 19 13.58 2.77 -5.11
N TRP A 20 14.81 2.26 -5.16
CA TRP A 20 15.88 2.90 -5.94
C TRP A 20 15.78 2.49 -7.42
N VAL A 21 15.02 3.25 -8.21
CA VAL A 21 14.65 2.92 -9.61
C VAL A 21 15.84 2.73 -10.55
N ASN A 22 16.95 3.44 -10.31
CA ASN A 22 18.14 3.37 -11.16
C ASN A 22 19.13 2.26 -10.74
N LYS A 23 18.76 1.38 -9.82
CA LYS A 23 19.64 0.29 -9.33
C LYS A 23 19.12 -1.06 -9.79
N SER A 24 19.89 -1.73 -10.66
CA SER A 24 19.59 -3.08 -11.16
C SER A 24 19.53 -4.17 -10.08
N SER A 25 19.96 -3.86 -8.85
CA SER A 25 19.83 -4.74 -7.69
C SER A 25 18.39 -4.82 -7.14
N GLY A 26 17.48 -3.94 -7.59
CA GLY A 26 16.12 -3.82 -7.04
C GLY A 26 16.13 -3.39 -5.58
N ARG A 27 17.04 -2.46 -5.24
CA ARG A 27 17.26 -2.03 -3.85
C ARG A 27 16.08 -1.21 -3.35
N GLY A 28 15.66 -1.46 -2.11
CA GLY A 28 14.60 -0.70 -1.45
C GLY A 28 14.57 -0.86 0.06
N SER A 29 13.58 -0.22 0.66
CA SER A 29 13.20 -0.32 2.07
C SER A 29 11.69 -0.46 2.19
N PHE A 30 11.23 -1.09 3.27
CA PHE A 30 9.81 -1.35 3.51
C PHE A 30 9.50 -1.20 4.99
N ILE A 31 8.37 -0.59 5.30
CA ILE A 31 7.82 -0.48 6.65
C ILE A 31 6.36 -0.88 6.57
N LEU A 32 5.98 -1.92 7.33
CA LEU A 32 4.59 -2.26 7.54
C LEU A 32 4.15 -1.69 8.89
N LYS A 33 3.06 -0.93 8.90
CA LYS A 33 2.50 -0.33 10.11
C LYS A 33 1.00 -0.57 10.22
N ILE A 34 0.55 -0.59 11.47
CA ILE A 34 -0.86 -0.58 11.84
C ILE A 34 -1.18 0.82 12.35
N ILE A 35 -2.27 1.42 11.86
CA ILE A 35 -2.82 2.68 12.34
C ILE A 35 -4.15 2.36 13.01
N ASP A 36 -4.22 2.56 14.32
CA ASP A 36 -5.44 2.28 15.08
C ASP A 36 -6.52 3.36 14.89
N SER A 37 -7.73 3.10 15.40
CA SER A 37 -8.84 4.05 15.36
C SER A 37 -8.54 5.43 15.98
N ASN A 38 -7.51 5.55 16.83
CA ASN A 38 -7.06 6.80 17.44
C ASN A 38 -5.91 7.45 16.68
N GLN A 39 -5.64 7.00 15.44
CA GLN A 39 -4.53 7.46 14.60
C GLN A 39 -3.14 7.20 15.19
N LYS A 40 -3.03 6.21 16.08
CA LYS A 40 -1.74 5.82 16.63
C LYS A 40 -1.07 4.80 15.72
N GLU A 41 0.13 5.15 15.26
CA GLU A 41 0.94 4.26 14.43
C GLU A 41 1.75 3.26 15.25
N LYS A 42 1.81 2.02 14.77
CA LYS A 42 2.68 0.96 15.29
C LYS A 42 3.37 0.25 14.12
N ILE A 43 4.70 0.36 14.05
CA ILE A 43 5.50 -0.45 13.12
C ILE A 43 5.45 -1.91 13.56
N VAL A 44 5.08 -2.81 12.65
CA VAL A 44 5.04 -4.25 12.90
C VAL A 44 6.14 -5.00 12.15
N ILE A 45 6.59 -4.48 11.01
CA ILE A 45 7.71 -5.03 10.25
C ILE A 45 8.52 -3.87 9.68
N GLU A 46 9.85 -4.01 9.71
CA GLU A 46 10.78 -3.08 9.07
C GLU A 46 11.84 -3.88 8.30
N TRP A 47 11.95 -3.61 7.00
CA TRP A 47 13.03 -4.09 6.15
C TRP A 47 13.83 -2.88 5.65
N PRO A 48 14.87 -2.45 6.37
CA PRO A 48 15.63 -1.25 6.00
C PRO A 48 16.47 -1.46 4.73
N TYR A 49 16.74 -2.72 4.37
CA TYR A 49 17.45 -3.10 3.16
C TYR A 49 16.81 -4.34 2.54
N ALA A 50 16.21 -4.16 1.37
CA ALA A 50 15.66 -5.25 0.58
C ALA A 50 16.19 -5.16 -0.86
N TYR A 51 16.29 -6.32 -1.51
CA TYR A 51 16.87 -6.46 -2.85
C TYR A 51 16.06 -7.46 -3.65
N PHE A 52 15.37 -6.99 -4.68
CA PHE A 52 14.47 -7.81 -5.50
C PHE A 52 14.96 -8.04 -6.93
N GLY A 53 16.17 -7.62 -7.26
CA GLY A 53 16.72 -7.76 -8.60
C GLY A 53 15.97 -6.91 -9.62
N MET A 54 15.69 -7.46 -10.80
CA MET A 54 15.05 -6.73 -11.92
C MET A 54 13.51 -6.79 -11.90
N GLN A 55 12.92 -7.03 -10.73
CA GLN A 55 11.48 -7.19 -10.59
C GLN A 55 10.85 -5.84 -10.28
N SER A 56 9.70 -5.54 -10.88
CA SER A 56 8.95 -4.32 -10.54
C SER A 56 8.50 -4.39 -9.08
N TYR A 57 8.47 -3.24 -8.42
CA TYR A 57 8.00 -3.18 -7.03
C TYR A 57 6.52 -3.55 -6.93
N GLU A 58 5.72 -3.23 -7.95
CA GLU A 58 4.34 -3.71 -8.06
C GLU A 58 4.24 -5.25 -7.91
N ASP A 59 5.03 -6.00 -8.67
CA ASP A 59 5.05 -7.47 -8.59
C ASP A 59 5.61 -7.95 -7.24
N VAL A 60 6.58 -7.23 -6.68
CA VAL A 60 7.15 -7.54 -5.36
C VAL A 60 6.08 -7.40 -4.28
N PHE A 61 5.33 -6.29 -4.26
CA PHE A 61 4.27 -6.06 -3.27
C PHE A 61 3.22 -7.18 -3.30
N ARG A 62 2.71 -7.50 -4.51
CA ARG A 62 1.70 -8.57 -4.69
C ARG A 62 2.19 -9.94 -4.20
N ARG A 63 3.50 -10.22 -4.28
CA ARG A 63 4.08 -11.50 -3.85
C ARG A 63 4.46 -11.54 -2.38
N LEU A 64 4.83 -10.41 -1.79
CA LEU A 64 5.09 -10.32 -0.35
C LEU A 64 3.81 -10.39 0.46
N PHE A 65 2.70 -9.89 -0.09
CA PHE A 65 1.40 -9.82 0.58
C PHE A 65 0.30 -10.53 -0.21
N PRO A 66 0.43 -11.84 -0.51
CA PRO A 66 -0.55 -12.57 -1.32
C PRO A 66 -1.92 -12.73 -0.63
N TRP A 67 -1.97 -12.48 0.68
CA TRP A 67 -3.18 -12.50 1.51
C TRP A 67 -3.96 -11.17 1.45
N ALA A 68 -3.39 -10.13 0.82
CA ALA A 68 -3.97 -8.80 0.79
C ALA A 68 -4.37 -8.39 -0.63
N ASP A 69 -5.43 -7.60 -0.74
CA ASP A 69 -5.60 -6.67 -1.85
C ASP A 69 -4.82 -5.39 -1.51
N ILE A 70 -4.18 -4.79 -2.52
CA ILE A 70 -3.24 -3.69 -2.36
C ILE A 70 -3.76 -2.50 -3.15
N HIS A 71 -3.94 -1.38 -2.46
CA HIS A 71 -4.42 -0.13 -3.03
C HIS A 71 -3.50 1.02 -2.62
N ILE A 72 -3.51 2.12 -3.38
CA ILE A 72 -2.91 3.37 -2.89
C ILE A 72 -3.69 3.89 -1.68
N ASP A 73 -3.01 4.66 -0.83
CA ASP A 73 -3.68 5.46 0.20
C ASP A 73 -4.26 6.73 -0.48
N ASP A 74 -5.48 6.61 -1.03
CA ASP A 74 -6.10 7.59 -1.93
C ASP A 74 -6.07 9.02 -1.37
N ASP A 75 -6.51 9.19 -0.12
CA ASP A 75 -6.54 10.48 0.58
C ASP A 75 -5.12 11.05 0.75
N PHE A 76 -4.12 10.20 0.98
CA PHE A 76 -2.73 10.63 1.09
C PHE A 76 -2.15 11.02 -0.28
N TYR A 77 -2.51 10.31 -1.34
CA TYR A 77 -1.97 10.52 -2.69
C TYR A 77 -2.54 11.78 -3.35
N TYR A 78 -3.78 12.13 -3.05
CA TYR A 78 -4.52 13.19 -3.73
C TYR A 78 -3.72 14.51 -3.84
N ASP A 79 -3.17 15.01 -2.74
CA ASP A 79 -2.43 16.28 -2.74
C ASP A 79 -1.14 16.20 -3.58
N TYR A 80 -0.43 15.07 -3.54
CA TYR A 80 0.78 14.88 -4.35
C TYR A 80 0.46 14.80 -5.84
N GLU A 81 -0.61 14.07 -6.18
CA GLU A 81 -1.09 13.91 -7.55
C GLU A 81 -1.59 15.24 -8.12
N VAL A 82 -2.30 16.05 -7.32
CA VAL A 82 -2.68 17.42 -7.71
C VAL A 82 -1.45 18.28 -8.01
N ASP A 83 -0.43 18.21 -7.16
CA ASP A 83 0.81 18.97 -7.36
C ASP A 83 1.58 18.51 -8.59
N GLU A 84 1.63 17.21 -8.86
CA GLU A 84 2.26 16.63 -10.05
C GLU A 84 1.49 17.00 -11.33
N TYR A 85 0.16 16.91 -11.29
CA TYR A 85 -0.71 17.30 -12.39
C TYR A 85 -0.49 18.77 -12.74
N LYS A 86 -0.50 19.66 -11.75
CA LYS A 86 -0.27 21.10 -11.96
C LYS A 86 1.10 21.36 -12.59
N LYS A 87 2.16 20.73 -12.09
CA LYS A 87 3.52 20.88 -12.66
C LYS A 87 3.60 20.48 -14.13
N SER A 88 2.84 19.46 -14.52
CA SER A 88 2.94 18.85 -15.85
C SER A 88 1.98 19.45 -16.87
N ASN A 89 0.81 19.92 -16.42
CA ASN A 89 -0.31 20.29 -17.30
C ASN A 89 -0.73 21.76 -17.18
N CYS A 90 -0.42 22.43 -16.05
CA CYS A 90 -0.85 23.81 -15.83
C CYS A 90 0.28 24.82 -16.13
N PRO A 91 0.00 25.95 -16.79
CA PRO A 91 0.96 27.04 -16.93
C PRO A 91 1.34 27.61 -15.56
N TYR A 92 2.64 27.81 -15.33
CA TYR A 92 3.15 28.48 -14.14
C TYR A 92 3.23 29.99 -14.34
N ASP A 93 2.64 30.77 -13.43
CA ASP A 93 2.76 32.22 -13.41
C ASP A 93 3.84 32.66 -12.41
N ASN A 94 4.91 33.25 -12.95
CA ASN A 94 6.04 33.73 -12.15
C ASN A 94 5.72 34.98 -11.33
N GLU A 95 4.68 35.74 -11.66
CA GLU A 95 4.31 36.96 -10.91
C GLU A 95 3.58 36.62 -9.61
N THR A 96 2.67 35.65 -9.66
CA THR A 96 1.90 35.18 -8.51
C THR A 96 2.56 34.02 -7.78
N GLY A 97 3.40 33.25 -8.48
CA GLY A 97 4.06 32.06 -7.95
C GLY A 97 3.16 30.82 -7.95
N GLU A 98 2.07 30.83 -8.73
CA GLU A 98 1.02 29.80 -8.73
C GLU A 98 0.83 29.15 -10.11
N TYR A 99 0.25 27.95 -10.11
CA TYR A 99 -0.22 27.28 -11.33
C TYR A 99 -1.62 27.76 -11.69
N LEU A 100 -1.81 28.14 -12.95
CA LEU A 100 -3.08 28.63 -13.48
C LEU A 100 -3.89 27.51 -14.15
N TYR A 101 -5.21 27.70 -14.24
CA TYR A 101 -6.10 26.80 -15.00
C TYR A 101 -6.11 25.35 -14.51
N PHE A 102 -6.15 25.14 -13.18
CA PHE A 102 -6.44 23.81 -12.64
C PHE A 102 -7.92 23.48 -12.87
N ASP A 103 -8.18 22.47 -13.69
CA ASP A 103 -9.51 21.91 -13.88
C ASP A 103 -9.61 20.56 -13.17
N HIS A 104 -10.67 20.40 -12.37
CA HIS A 104 -10.86 19.19 -11.56
C HIS A 104 -11.32 18.00 -12.41
N GLU A 105 -12.12 18.22 -13.46
CA GLU A 105 -12.58 17.12 -14.32
C GLU A 105 -11.41 16.55 -15.12
N GLU A 106 -10.57 17.41 -15.70
CA GLU A 106 -9.35 16.97 -16.41
C GLU A 106 -8.35 16.28 -15.47
N PHE A 107 -8.21 16.76 -14.23
CA PHE A 107 -7.39 16.11 -13.21
C PHE A 107 -7.88 14.69 -12.90
N GLU A 108 -9.19 14.50 -12.68
CA GLU A 108 -9.74 13.17 -12.41
C GLU A 108 -9.62 12.24 -13.63
N GLU A 109 -9.80 12.75 -14.85
CA GLU A 109 -9.54 11.97 -16.07
C GLU A 109 -8.08 11.49 -16.13
N TRP A 110 -7.13 12.40 -15.91
CA TRP A 110 -5.70 12.05 -15.84
C TRP A 110 -5.42 11.03 -14.72
N ARG A 111 -6.02 11.22 -13.54
CA ARG A 111 -5.85 10.34 -12.38
C ARG A 111 -6.35 8.92 -12.64
N ASN A 112 -7.44 8.78 -13.40
CA ASN A 112 -8.00 7.48 -13.79
C ASN A 112 -7.13 6.72 -14.82
N GLU A 113 -6.21 7.41 -15.51
CA GLU A 113 -5.25 6.77 -16.42
C GLU A 113 -3.98 6.25 -15.71
N LEU A 114 -3.78 6.62 -14.43
CA LEU A 114 -2.62 6.21 -13.66
C LEU A 114 -2.67 4.73 -13.24
N PRO A 115 -1.52 4.05 -13.10
CA PRO A 115 -1.48 2.65 -12.65
C PRO A 115 -2.08 2.46 -11.25
N ASP A 116 -2.81 1.37 -11.02
CA ASP A 116 -3.45 1.05 -9.73
C ASP A 116 -2.47 1.07 -8.53
N ILE A 117 -1.22 0.68 -8.78
CA ILE A 117 -0.11 0.76 -7.82
C ILE A 117 0.93 1.68 -8.43
N ARG A 118 1.23 2.77 -7.72
CA ARG A 118 2.15 3.81 -8.17
C ARG A 118 2.81 4.50 -6.98
N ALA A 119 3.94 5.13 -7.24
CA ALA A 119 4.60 5.99 -6.26
C ALA A 119 3.80 7.29 -6.09
N TYR A 120 3.71 7.82 -4.87
CA TYR A 120 3.11 9.14 -4.64
C TYR A 120 4.12 10.27 -4.90
N SER A 121 5.42 9.95 -4.88
CA SER A 121 6.45 10.92 -5.20
C SER A 121 7.73 10.23 -5.65
N ASN A 122 8.52 10.97 -6.43
CA ASN A 122 9.85 10.57 -6.84
C ASN A 122 10.88 11.62 -6.38
N SER A 123 11.86 11.17 -5.60
CA SER A 123 12.96 12.00 -5.14
C SER A 123 14.07 12.05 -6.19
N SER A 124 14.15 13.18 -6.91
CA SER A 124 15.25 13.55 -7.82
C SER A 124 15.53 12.56 -8.96
N GLY A 125 14.53 11.82 -9.41
CA GLY A 125 14.67 10.76 -10.41
C GLY A 125 15.32 9.49 -9.89
N GLU A 126 15.58 9.38 -8.57
CA GLU A 126 16.37 8.30 -8.00
C GLU A 126 15.58 7.32 -7.12
N VAL A 127 14.60 7.82 -6.37
CA VAL A 127 13.85 7.03 -5.40
C VAL A 127 12.37 7.25 -5.57
N ASP A 128 11.63 6.19 -5.86
CA ASP A 128 10.16 6.17 -5.82
C ASP A 128 9.68 5.85 -4.42
N HIS A 129 8.74 6.66 -3.92
CA HIS A 129 8.13 6.51 -2.60
C HIS A 129 6.70 6.02 -2.73
N TYR A 130 6.38 4.94 -2.01
CA TYR A 130 5.07 4.31 -2.03
C TYR A 130 4.43 4.37 -0.65
N ARG A 131 3.11 4.54 -0.63
CA ARG A 131 2.29 4.34 0.55
C ARG A 131 1.01 3.61 0.17
N LEU A 132 0.93 2.35 0.55
CA LEU A 132 -0.10 1.42 0.09
C LEU A 132 -0.95 0.95 1.27
N LYS A 133 -2.26 0.92 1.08
CA LYS A 133 -3.23 0.36 2.01
C LYS A 133 -3.48 -1.10 1.67
N LEU A 134 -3.35 -1.97 2.68
CA LEU A 134 -3.57 -3.40 2.55
C LEU A 134 -4.94 -3.73 3.16
N THR A 135 -5.76 -4.44 2.41
CA THR A 135 -7.04 -4.99 2.87
C THR A 135 -7.03 -6.51 2.75
N LEU A 136 -7.85 -7.21 3.53
CA LEU A 136 -7.92 -8.67 3.42
C LEU A 136 -8.58 -9.05 2.10
N ASN A 137 -7.89 -9.88 1.32
CA ASN A 137 -8.53 -10.59 0.22
C ASN A 137 -9.08 -11.94 0.71
N ARG A 138 -9.70 -12.69 -0.20
CA ARG A 138 -10.31 -13.99 0.13
C ARG A 138 -9.33 -14.99 0.77
N ILE A 139 -8.06 -14.98 0.36
CA ILE A 139 -7.03 -15.88 0.93
C ILE A 139 -6.72 -15.46 2.37
N GLY A 140 -6.58 -14.15 2.62
CA GLY A 140 -6.37 -13.61 3.97
C GLY A 140 -7.53 -13.94 4.92
N GLU A 141 -8.77 -13.77 4.46
CA GLU A 141 -9.97 -14.13 5.23
C GLU A 141 -9.98 -15.60 5.63
N ILE A 142 -9.75 -16.51 4.67
CA ILE A 142 -9.75 -17.96 4.92
C ILE A 142 -8.63 -18.34 5.89
N PHE A 143 -7.44 -17.72 5.73
CA PHE A 143 -6.33 -17.96 6.63
C PHE A 143 -6.69 -17.58 8.07
N LEU A 144 -7.30 -16.41 8.28
CA LEU A 144 -7.76 -15.98 9.61
C LEU A 144 -8.84 -16.90 10.18
N GLU A 145 -9.79 -17.37 9.37
CA GLU A 145 -10.81 -18.32 9.81
C GLU A 145 -10.18 -19.63 10.30
N LEU A 146 -9.20 -20.16 9.54
CA LEU A 146 -8.45 -21.36 9.90
C LEU A 146 -7.61 -21.15 11.18
N ASP A 147 -6.92 -20.01 11.28
CA ASP A 147 -6.09 -19.64 12.45
C ASP A 147 -6.97 -19.61 13.72
N ASN A 148 -8.12 -18.92 13.66
CA ASN A 148 -9.09 -18.86 14.76
C ASN A 148 -9.67 -20.24 15.12
N PHE A 149 -9.97 -21.07 14.11
CA PHE A 149 -10.45 -22.43 14.34
C PHE A 149 -9.42 -23.30 15.06
N LEU A 150 -8.14 -23.15 14.72
CA LEU A 150 -7.03 -23.88 15.36
C LEU A 150 -6.71 -23.37 16.77
N GLU A 151 -6.83 -22.06 17.00
CA GLU A 151 -6.61 -21.46 18.32
C GLU A 151 -7.75 -21.73 19.32
N THR A 152 -8.98 -21.82 18.83
CA THR A 152 -10.09 -22.29 19.64
C THR A 152 -9.95 -23.80 19.85
N GLU A 153 -10.16 -24.32 21.07
CA GLU A 153 -10.10 -25.76 21.38
C GLU A 153 -11.10 -26.64 20.57
N SER A 154 -11.83 -26.06 19.61
CA SER A 154 -12.73 -26.74 18.69
C SER A 154 -12.01 -27.82 17.87
N PHE A 155 -10.73 -27.64 17.52
CA PHE A 155 -9.93 -28.66 16.83
C PHE A 155 -9.73 -29.94 17.68
N TYR A 156 -9.53 -29.80 19.00
CA TYR A 156 -9.36 -30.94 19.90
C TYR A 156 -10.69 -31.65 20.26
N ASN A 157 -11.83 -31.07 19.87
CA ASN A 157 -13.17 -31.61 20.14
C ASN A 157 -13.87 -32.19 18.90
N LEU A 158 -13.19 -32.25 17.74
CA LEU A 158 -13.69 -32.93 16.55
C LEU A 158 -13.83 -34.43 16.84
N ASN A 159 -15.07 -34.93 16.87
CA ASN A 159 -15.32 -36.37 16.91
C ASN A 159 -15.34 -36.92 15.48
N GLU A 160 -15.05 -38.22 15.30
CA GLU A 160 -15.09 -38.89 13.97
C GLU A 160 -16.43 -38.73 13.20
N ASN A 161 -17.48 -38.26 13.85
CA ASN A 161 -18.80 -38.02 13.25
C ASN A 161 -18.93 -36.65 12.56
N ASP A 162 -18.02 -35.71 12.78
CA ASP A 162 -18.11 -34.33 12.25
C ASP A 162 -17.46 -34.18 10.86
N ILE A 163 -16.86 -35.26 10.32
CA ILE A 163 -16.12 -35.28 9.04
C ILE A 163 -16.92 -36.04 7.95
N LYS A 164 -18.25 -36.13 8.05
CA LYS A 164 -19.11 -36.77 7.05
C LYS A 164 -19.97 -35.79 6.26
#